data_AF-A0A2C9M666-F1
#
_entry.id   AF-A0A2C9M666-F1
#
_cell.length_a   1.000
_cell.length_b   1.000
_cell.length_c   1.000
_cell.angle_alpha   90.00
_cell.angle_beta   90.00
_cell.angle_gamma   90.00
#
_symmetry.space_group_name_H-M   'P 1'
#
loop_
_entity.id
_entity.type
_entity.pdbx_description
1 polymer ?
#
loop_
_entity_poly.entity_id
_entity_poly.type
_entity_poly.pdbx_seq_one_letter_code
_entity_poly.pdbx_strand_id
1 'polypeptide(L)'
;MRTATDEVFKPLVNPIFDCFNLILNPNYVREDEESVEPRVADVENVNEDACEVFSQELQPIGKLLEENGEEQMQQLIDNIRTCIINSKSLPRVRCSLLEVIEAYARGWEPANNETTRFYCDMSVGLISGLVL
;
A
#
# COMPACT_ATOMS: atom_id res chain seq x y z
N MET A 1 16.63 5.50 0.80
CA MET A 1 16.90 4.06 0.98
C MET A 1 18.25 3.57 0.47
N ARG A 2 19.11 4.44 -0.06
CA ARG A 2 20.44 4.04 -0.54
C ARG A 2 21.54 4.51 0.41
N THR A 3 22.63 3.77 0.47
CA THR A 3 23.84 4.13 1.20
C THR A 3 24.62 5.23 0.47
N ALA A 4 25.69 5.74 1.09
CA ALA A 4 26.65 6.62 0.42
C ALA A 4 27.35 5.95 -0.78
N THR A 5 27.28 4.62 -0.88
CA THR A 5 27.82 3.81 -1.98
C THR A 5 26.78 3.47 -3.04
N ASP A 6 25.59 4.09 -2.99
CA ASP A 6 24.45 3.86 -3.89
C ASP A 6 23.81 2.45 -3.78
N GLU A 7 24.19 1.69 -2.77
CA GLU A 7 23.63 0.36 -2.49
C GLU A 7 22.32 0.48 -1.71
N VAL A 8 21.42 -0.49 -1.87
CA VAL A 8 20.22 -0.57 -1.04
C VAL A 8 20.61 -0.78 0.42
N PHE A 9 20.12 0.07 1.31
CA PHE A 9 20.34 -0.08 2.74
C PHE A 9 19.39 -1.15 3.30
N LYS A 10 19.77 -2.42 3.09
CA LYS A 10 19.00 -3.63 3.43
C LYS A 10 18.32 -3.63 4.81
N PRO A 11 18.93 -3.07 5.89
CA PRO A 11 18.27 -3.03 7.20
C PRO A 11 16.92 -2.29 7.22
N LEU A 12 16.62 -1.43 6.24
CA LEU A 12 15.35 -0.69 6.17
C LEU A 12 14.25 -1.37 5.35
N VAL A 13 14.56 -2.38 4.54
CA VAL A 13 13.56 -3.03 3.67
C VAL A 13 12.42 -3.59 4.51
N ASN A 14 12.78 -4.39 5.51
CA ASN A 14 11.86 -5.06 6.41
C ASN A 14 11.03 -4.07 7.28
N PRO A 15 11.64 -3.06 7.94
CA PRO A 15 10.89 -2.00 8.63
C PRO A 15 9.91 -1.23 7.74
N ILE A 16 10.22 -1.02 6.46
CA ILE A 16 9.32 -0.33 5.54
C ILE A 16 8.09 -1.18 5.24
N PHE A 17 8.26 -2.49 4.99
CA PHE A 17 7.13 -3.41 4.87
C PHE A 17 6.28 -3.44 6.14
N ASP A 18 6.87 -3.37 7.33
CA ASP A 18 6.09 -3.31 8.57
C ASP A 18 5.24 -2.05 8.66
N CYS A 19 5.81 -0.89 8.35
CA CYS A 19 5.07 0.37 8.33
C CYS A 19 3.87 0.29 7.38
N PHE A 20 4.06 -0.30 6.21
CA PHE A 20 3.00 -0.48 5.21
C PHE A 20 1.92 -1.45 5.69
N ASN A 21 2.29 -2.58 6.27
CA ASN A 21 1.32 -3.53 6.81
C ASN A 21 0.57 -2.96 8.02
N LEU A 22 1.21 -2.14 8.87
CA LEU A 22 0.54 -1.44 9.98
C LEU A 22 -0.52 -0.45 9.50
N ILE A 23 -0.30 0.21 8.36
CA ILE A 23 -1.29 1.12 7.77
C ILE A 23 -2.52 0.34 7.27
N LEU A 24 -2.30 -0.82 6.64
CA LEU A 24 -3.38 -1.65 6.09
C LEU A 24 -4.11 -2.47 7.16
N ASN A 25 -3.43 -2.78 8.26
CA ASN A 25 -3.97 -3.51 9.39
C ASN A 25 -3.30 -2.98 10.68
N PRO A 26 -3.98 -2.15 11.47
CA PRO A 26 -3.43 -1.63 12.73
C PRO A 26 -3.04 -2.72 13.74
N ASN A 27 -3.59 -3.92 13.59
CA ASN A 27 -3.25 -5.09 14.40
C ASN A 27 -2.18 -5.98 13.73
N TYR A 28 -1.44 -5.47 12.76
CA TYR A 28 -0.33 -6.19 12.15
C TYR A 28 0.74 -6.48 13.19
N VAL A 29 1.11 -7.76 13.25
CA VAL A 29 2.17 -8.31 14.07
C VAL A 29 3.02 -9.16 13.14
N ARG A 30 4.33 -9.14 13.30
CA ARG A 30 5.23 -9.95 12.47
C ARG A 30 5.03 -11.45 12.67
N GLU A 31 5.33 -12.27 11.67
CA GLU A 31 5.19 -13.73 11.78
C GLU A 31 6.19 -14.34 12.79
N ASP A 32 7.31 -13.67 12.98
CA ASP A 32 8.35 -13.96 13.97
C ASP A 32 7.95 -13.59 15.41
N GLU A 33 6.81 -12.92 15.61
CA GLU A 33 6.22 -12.65 16.92
C GLU A 33 5.07 -13.65 17.20
N GLU A 34 5.31 -14.52 18.17
CA GLU A 34 4.44 -15.61 18.63
C GLU A 34 3.00 -15.09 18.85
N SER A 35 2.10 -15.38 17.90
CA SER A 35 0.70 -14.93 17.98
C SER A 35 -0.25 -16.12 17.79
N VAL A 36 -1.18 -16.25 18.73
CA VAL A 36 -1.98 -17.46 18.99
C VAL A 36 -3.38 -17.41 18.37
N GLU A 37 -3.81 -16.27 17.82
CA GLU A 37 -5.18 -16.09 17.31
C GLU A 37 -5.26 -15.74 15.81
N PRO A 38 -6.37 -16.10 15.13
CA PRO A 38 -6.58 -15.78 13.73
C PRO A 38 -6.62 -14.27 13.52
N ARG A 39 -5.67 -13.75 12.74
CA ARG A 39 -5.49 -12.33 12.46
C ARG A 39 -6.60 -11.83 11.52
N VAL A 40 -7.66 -11.25 12.08
CA VAL A 40 -8.68 -10.56 11.26
C VAL A 40 -8.16 -9.17 10.94
N ALA A 41 -8.02 -8.86 9.65
CA ALA A 41 -7.67 -7.51 9.22
C ALA A 41 -8.76 -6.54 9.70
N ASP A 42 -8.39 -5.58 10.55
CA ASP A 42 -9.30 -4.56 11.07
C ASP A 42 -9.43 -3.41 10.06
N VAL A 43 -10.03 -3.74 8.91
CA VAL A 43 -10.10 -2.84 7.76
C VAL A 43 -11.03 -1.64 8.02
N GLU A 44 -11.89 -1.71 9.05
CA GLU A 44 -12.75 -0.60 9.47
C GLU A 44 -11.97 0.58 10.05
N ASN A 45 -10.78 0.32 10.60
CA ASN A 45 -9.94 1.31 11.28
C ASN A 45 -8.76 1.79 10.42
N VAL A 46 -8.75 1.47 9.12
CA VAL A 46 -7.73 1.98 8.20
C VAL A 46 -7.92 3.49 8.02
N ASN A 47 -6.88 4.25 8.36
CA ASN A 47 -6.88 5.70 8.21
C ASN A 47 -6.71 6.09 6.74
N GLU A 48 -7.68 6.83 6.18
CA GLU A 48 -7.71 7.20 4.76
C GLU A 48 -6.52 8.08 4.36
N ASP A 49 -6.12 9.02 5.21
CA ASP A 49 -4.98 9.92 4.94
C ASP A 49 -3.66 9.16 4.96
N ALA A 50 -3.50 8.25 5.93
CA ALA A 50 -2.33 7.37 5.98
C ALA A 50 -2.26 6.45 4.77
N CYS A 51 -3.40 5.96 4.29
CA CYS A 51 -3.49 5.10 3.10
C CYS A 51 -3.16 5.85 1.81
N GLU A 52 -3.54 7.12 1.69
CA GLU A 52 -3.13 7.97 0.57
C GLU A 52 -1.61 8.23 0.57
N VAL A 53 -1.05 8.61 1.72
CA VAL A 53 0.40 8.79 1.88
C VAL A 53 1.13 7.49 1.57
N PHE A 54 0.63 6.36 2.06
CA PHE A 54 1.14 5.03 1.73
C PHE A 54 1.23 4.79 0.22
N SER A 55 0.15 5.08 -0.53
CA SER A 55 0.15 4.94 -1.99
C SER A 55 1.22 5.79 -2.65
N GLN A 56 1.31 7.07 -2.26
CA GLN A 56 2.26 8.03 -2.82
C GLN A 56 3.71 7.66 -2.55
N GLU A 57 4.01 7.15 -1.34
CA GLU A 57 5.37 6.79 -0.94
C GLU A 57 5.80 5.43 -1.49
N LEU A 58 4.89 4.47 -1.63
CA LEU A 58 5.21 3.14 -2.15
C LEU A 58 5.56 3.17 -3.64
N GLN A 59 4.81 3.91 -4.47
CA GLN A 59 5.04 3.93 -5.92
C GLN A 59 6.51 4.23 -6.34
N PRO A 60 7.20 5.27 -5.85
CA PRO A 60 8.58 5.58 -6.27
C PRO A 60 9.62 4.57 -5.78
N ILE A 61 9.29 3.75 -4.78
CA ILE A 61 10.22 2.77 -4.18
C ILE A 61 9.80 1.32 -4.39
N GLY A 62 8.64 1.07 -4.98
CA GLY A 62 8.01 -0.25 -5.04
C GLY A 62 8.88 -1.28 -5.74
N LYS A 63 9.47 -0.91 -6.89
CA LYS A 63 10.42 -1.78 -7.62
C LYS A 63 11.62 -2.16 -6.77
N LEU A 64 12.20 -1.19 -6.04
CA LEU A 64 13.36 -1.44 -5.20
C LEU A 64 13.00 -2.34 -4.01
N LEU A 65 11.80 -2.19 -3.43
CA LEU A 65 11.33 -3.06 -2.36
C LEU A 65 11.04 -4.48 -2.88
N GLU A 66 10.38 -4.62 -4.04
CA GLU A 66 10.10 -5.90 -4.68
C GLU A 66 11.39 -6.68 -4.99
N GLU A 67 12.38 -6.03 -5.58
CA GLU A 67 13.69 -6.63 -5.89
C GLU A 67 14.47 -7.06 -4.63
N ASN A 68 14.14 -6.53 -3.45
CA ASN A 68 14.83 -6.82 -2.18
C ASN A 68 13.95 -7.55 -1.15
N GLY A 69 12.74 -7.94 -1.52
CA GLY A 69 11.73 -8.52 -0.64
C GLY A 69 10.50 -8.98 -1.41
N GLU A 70 10.70 -9.86 -2.40
CA GLU A 70 9.65 -10.34 -3.30
C GLU A 70 8.48 -11.00 -2.54
N GLU A 71 8.78 -11.84 -1.55
CA GLU A 71 7.76 -12.49 -0.73
C GLU A 71 6.96 -11.48 0.09
N GLN A 72 7.64 -10.52 0.74
CA GLN A 72 6.99 -9.45 1.50
C GLN A 72 6.16 -8.53 0.60
N MET A 73 6.62 -8.28 -0.63
CA MET A 73 5.84 -7.53 -1.62
C MET A 73 4.59 -8.28 -2.00
N GLN A 74 4.69 -9.57 -2.30
CA GLN A 74 3.53 -10.40 -2.63
C GLN A 74 2.50 -10.42 -1.49
N GLN A 75 2.97 -10.58 -0.24
CA GLN A 75 2.12 -10.51 0.95
C GLN A 75 1.45 -9.13 1.09
N LEU A 76 2.20 -8.05 0.90
CA LEU A 76 1.66 -6.68 0.93
C LEU A 76 0.56 -6.50 -0.13
N ILE A 77 0.79 -6.97 -1.35
CA ILE A 77 -0.19 -6.90 -2.44
C ILE A 77 -1.45 -7.72 -2.12
N ASP A 78 -1.32 -8.88 -1.48
CA ASP A 78 -2.47 -9.69 -1.06
C ASP A 78 -3.26 -9.03 0.09
N ASN A 79 -2.57 -8.35 1.02
CA ASN A 79 -3.21 -7.51 2.04
C ASN A 79 -3.97 -6.35 1.40
N ILE A 80 -3.38 -5.66 0.43
CA ILE A 80 -4.03 -4.60 -0.34
C ILE A 80 -5.29 -5.12 -1.02
N ARG A 81 -5.23 -6.27 -1.70
CA ARG A 81 -6.41 -6.89 -2.34
C ARG A 81 -7.50 -7.17 -1.33
N THR A 82 -7.14 -7.72 -0.18
CA THR A 82 -8.07 -7.99 0.92
C THR A 82 -8.75 -6.72 1.40
N CYS A 83 -8.00 -5.63 1.58
CA CYS A 83 -8.55 -4.32 1.90
C CYS A 83 -9.47 -3.80 0.79
N ILE A 84 -9.12 -3.92 -0.48
CA ILE A 84 -9.97 -3.44 -1.59
C ILE A 84 -11.31 -4.17 -1.64
N ILE A 85 -11.35 -5.49 -1.45
CA ILE A 85 -12.59 -6.28 -1.58
C ILE A 85 -13.47 -6.26 -0.33
N ASN A 86 -12.91 -5.99 0.85
CA ASN A 86 -13.65 -5.96 2.10
C ASN A 86 -14.79 -4.92 2.02
N SER A 87 -16.03 -5.32 2.34
CA SER A 87 -17.21 -4.45 2.22
C SER A 87 -17.17 -3.20 3.09
N LYS A 88 -16.35 -3.20 4.14
CA LYS A 88 -16.26 -2.11 5.12
C LYS A 88 -15.21 -1.05 4.77
N SER A 89 -14.39 -1.30 3.74
CA SER A 89 -13.38 -0.35 3.28
C SER A 89 -14.01 0.89 2.68
N LEU A 90 -13.52 2.05 3.10
CA LEU A 90 -13.95 3.34 2.62
C LEU A 90 -13.60 3.54 1.14
N PRO A 91 -14.42 4.29 0.37
CA PRO A 91 -14.18 4.51 -1.05
C PRO A 91 -12.79 5.10 -1.37
N ARG A 92 -12.31 6.07 -0.57
CA ARG A 92 -10.97 6.68 -0.76
C ARG A 92 -9.85 5.67 -0.55
N VAL A 93 -9.95 4.82 0.48
CA VAL A 93 -9.00 3.71 0.70
C VAL A 93 -8.97 2.79 -0.51
N ARG A 94 -10.13 2.35 -1.01
CA ARG A 94 -10.19 1.49 -2.21
C ARG A 94 -9.54 2.15 -3.43
N CYS A 95 -9.82 3.44 -3.65
CA CYS A 95 -9.28 4.19 -4.78
C CYS A 95 -7.75 4.29 -4.71
N SER A 96 -7.20 4.71 -3.55
CA SER A 96 -5.75 4.81 -3.33
C SER A 96 -5.06 3.46 -3.51
N LEU A 97 -5.65 2.39 -2.99
CA LEU A 97 -5.09 1.04 -3.07
C LEU A 97 -5.18 0.44 -4.48
N LEU A 98 -6.21 0.77 -5.26
CA LEU A 98 -6.31 0.35 -6.66
C LEU A 98 -5.18 0.96 -7.50
N GLU A 99 -4.84 2.22 -7.26
CA GLU A 99 -3.71 2.86 -7.94
C GLU A 99 -2.39 2.11 -7.70
N VAL A 100 -2.16 1.66 -6.46
CA VAL A 100 -1.00 0.84 -6.09
C VAL A 100 -1.02 -0.51 -6.82
N ILE A 101 -2.16 -1.21 -6.85
CA ILE A 101 -2.28 -2.49 -7.56
C ILE A 101 -1.98 -2.33 -9.04
N GLU A 102 -2.46 -1.25 -9.67
CA GLU A 102 -2.15 -1.01 -11.07
C GLU A 102 -0.69 -0.63 -11.29
N ALA A 103 -0.07 0.13 -10.39
CA ALA A 103 1.36 0.43 -10.45
C ALA A 103 2.18 -0.86 -10.37
N TYR A 104 1.86 -1.74 -9.44
CA TYR A 104 2.46 -3.08 -9.33
C TYR A 104 2.28 -3.89 -10.62
N ALA A 105 1.07 -3.95 -11.17
CA ALA A 105 0.79 -4.67 -12.42
C ALA A 105 1.54 -4.11 -13.64
N ARG A 106 1.91 -2.83 -13.62
CA ARG A 106 2.76 -2.17 -14.62
C ARG A 106 4.26 -2.36 -14.37
N GLY A 107 4.67 -3.13 -13.36
CA GLY A 107 6.07 -3.27 -12.98
C GLY A 107 6.65 -1.99 -12.38
N TRP A 108 5.82 -1.22 -11.68
CA TRP A 108 6.12 0.09 -11.09
C TRP A 108 6.49 1.19 -12.09
N GLU A 109 6.20 0.99 -13.37
CA GLU A 109 6.36 2.04 -14.36
C GLU A 109 5.29 3.14 -14.17
N PRO A 110 5.62 4.41 -14.45
CA PRO A 110 4.69 5.52 -14.31
C PRO A 110 3.40 5.27 -15.10
N ALA A 111 2.28 5.64 -14.48
CA ALA A 111 1.00 5.66 -15.17
C ALA A 111 1.01 6.65 -16.34
N ASN A 112 0.20 6.39 -17.37
CA ASN A 112 -0.01 7.37 -18.43
C ASN A 112 -0.86 8.55 -17.92
N ASN A 113 -0.87 9.65 -18.66
CA ASN A 113 -1.56 10.88 -18.26
C ASN A 113 -3.06 10.71 -18.04
N GLU A 114 -3.72 9.80 -18.77
CA GLU A 114 -5.17 9.55 -18.62
C GLU A 114 -5.45 8.84 -17.29
N THR A 115 -4.67 7.81 -16.96
CA THR A 115 -4.74 7.09 -15.69
C THR A 115 -4.41 8.01 -14.51
N THR A 116 -3.33 8.80 -14.59
CA THR A 116 -3.00 9.78 -13.53
C THR A 116 -4.14 10.77 -13.34
N ARG A 117 -4.70 11.31 -14.44
CA ARG A 117 -5.82 12.24 -14.38
C ARG A 117 -7.05 11.61 -13.73
N PHE A 118 -7.37 10.36 -14.07
CA PHE A 118 -8.48 9.63 -13.46
C PHE A 118 -8.36 9.60 -11.93
N TYR A 119 -7.19 9.21 -11.41
CA TYR A 119 -7.00 9.16 -9.95
C TYR A 119 -7.04 10.55 -9.30
N CYS A 120 -6.48 11.59 -9.95
CA CYS A 120 -6.61 12.96 -9.45
C CYS A 120 -8.08 13.41 -9.38
N ASP A 121 -8.84 13.21 -10.47
CA ASP A 121 -10.24 13.63 -10.56
C ASP A 121 -11.10 12.83 -9.56
N MET A 122 -10.84 11.53 -9.41
CA MET A 122 -11.53 10.67 -8.44
C MET A 122 -11.23 11.06 -7.00
N SER A 123 -9.98 11.33 -6.64
CA SER A 123 -9.60 11.77 -5.29
C SER A 123 -10.31 13.07 -4.93
N VAL A 124 -10.36 14.05 -5.85
CA VAL A 124 -11.12 15.30 -5.65
C VAL A 124 -12.62 15.03 -5.48
N GLY A 125 -13.18 14.14 -6.31
CA GLY A 125 -14.59 13.75 -6.25
C GLY A 125 -14.97 13.11 -4.91
N LEU A 126 -14.12 12.21 -4.40
CA LEU A 126 -14.32 11.53 -3.11
C LEU A 126 -14.19 12.49 -1.93
N ILE A 127 -13.16 13.35 -1.91
CA ILE A 127 -12.95 14.34 -0.84
C ILE A 127 -14.11 15.35 -0.81
N SER A 128 -14.66 15.70 -1.97
CA SER A 128 -15.76 16.66 -2.08
C SER A 128 -17.14 16.04 -1.85
N GLY A 129 -17.24 14.71 -1.66
CA GLY A 129 -18.52 13.99 -1.55
C GLY A 129 -19.34 13.99 -2.84
N LEU A 130 -18.71 14.25 -3.99
CA LEU A 130 -19.34 14.26 -5.32
C LEU A 130 -19.44 12.85 -5.92
N VAL A 131 -18.69 11.90 -5.37
CA VAL A 131 -18.69 10.48 -5.73
C VAL A 131 -18.98 9.68 -4.46
N LEU A 132 -20.04 8.85 -4.50
CA LEU A 132 -20.49 8.00 -3.40
C LEU A 132 -20.05 6.55 -3.62
#